data_AF-A0A3Q0EJJ9-F1
#
_entry.id   AF-A0A3Q0EJJ9-F1
#
_cell.length_a   1.000
_cell.length_b   1.000
_cell.length_c   1.000
_cell.angle_alpha   90.00
_cell.angle_beta   90.00
_cell.angle_gamma   90.00
#
_symmetry.space_group_name_H-M   'P 1'
#
loop_
_entity.id
_entity.type
_entity.pdbx_description
1 polymer ?
#
loop_
_entity_poly.entity_id
_entity_poly.type
_entity_poly.pdbx_seq_one_letter_code
_entity_poly.pdbx_strand_id
1 'polypeptide(L)'
;MAAASASVLHRCIVLPAGRHSASLIFLHGSGDSGQGLRQWIKQVLSQDLRFQHIKIIYPTAPPSVFLLLGGFSMGGCMAMHLAYRNHRDVAGVFALSSFLNKASAVYQALQKSDGVLPELFQCHGTADELVLHSWGEETNSMLKSLGVNTKFHSIPDIYHELSKIELEKLKSWILTKLPGKMEIQDE
;
A
#
# COMPACT_ATOMS: atom_id res chain seq x y z
N MET A 1 35.75 0.89 11.58
CA MET A 1 34.97 -0.37 11.59
C MET A 1 33.86 -0.23 12.62
N ALA A 2 32.75 0.41 12.26
CA ALA A 2 31.57 0.46 13.11
C ALA A 2 30.69 -0.75 12.78
N ALA A 3 30.37 -1.55 13.78
CA ALA A 3 29.47 -2.69 13.62
C ALA A 3 28.06 -2.17 13.32
N ALA A 4 27.46 -2.61 12.21
CA ALA A 4 26.08 -2.29 11.87
C ALA A 4 25.16 -2.67 13.04
N SER A 5 24.43 -1.69 13.59
CA SER A 5 23.37 -1.93 14.56
C SER A 5 22.25 -2.72 13.86
N ALA A 6 22.20 -4.03 14.12
CA ALA A 6 21.15 -4.88 13.56
C ALA A 6 19.80 -4.48 14.15
N SER A 7 18.91 -3.92 13.33
CA SER A 7 17.52 -3.67 13.76
C SER A 7 16.88 -4.99 14.19
N VAL A 8 16.40 -5.03 15.44
CA VAL A 8 15.85 -6.25 16.02
C VAL A 8 14.41 -6.41 15.56
N LEU A 9 14.16 -7.38 14.68
CA LEU A 9 12.79 -7.73 14.29
C LEU A 9 11.98 -8.17 15.51
N HIS A 10 10.77 -7.63 15.66
CA HIS A 10 9.78 -8.18 16.58
C HIS A 10 9.54 -9.65 16.24
N ARG A 11 9.37 -10.49 17.26
CA ARG A 11 9.20 -11.94 17.07
C ARG A 11 8.37 -12.55 18.18
N CYS A 12 7.62 -13.58 17.82
CA CYS A 12 7.02 -14.50 18.77
C CYS A 12 7.87 -15.78 18.84
N ILE A 13 8.07 -16.33 20.04
CA ILE A 13 8.89 -17.53 20.27
C ILE A 13 8.06 -18.61 20.93
N VAL A 14 8.14 -19.83 20.40
CA VAL A 14 7.67 -21.04 21.07
C VAL A 14 8.87 -21.82 21.56
N LEU A 15 8.99 -21.96 22.88
CA LEU A 15 10.09 -22.69 23.51
C LEU A 15 9.93 -24.21 23.32
N PRO A 16 11.04 -24.96 23.20
CA PRO A 16 10.99 -26.41 23.21
C PRO A 16 10.39 -26.93 24.53
N ALA A 17 9.87 -28.16 24.54
CA ALA A 17 9.38 -28.79 25.77
C ALA A 17 10.52 -29.28 26.68
N GLY A 18 11.67 -29.64 26.10
CA GLY A 18 12.89 -30.06 26.78
C GLY A 18 14.12 -29.25 26.36
N ARG A 19 15.30 -29.87 26.41
CA ARG A 19 16.58 -29.19 26.13
C ARG A 19 16.64 -28.72 24.67
N HIS A 20 16.90 -27.44 24.46
CA HIS A 20 17.06 -26.83 23.15
C HIS A 20 18.31 -27.38 22.43
N SER A 21 18.13 -27.97 21.24
CA SER A 21 19.24 -28.40 20.38
C SER A 21 19.11 -27.94 18.92
N ALA A 22 17.95 -27.45 18.50
CA ALA A 22 17.71 -26.94 17.14
C ALA A 22 16.72 -25.76 17.13
N SER A 23 16.77 -24.93 16.09
CA SER A 23 15.82 -23.81 15.93
C SER A 23 15.17 -23.84 14.55
N LEU A 24 13.88 -23.49 14.49
CA LEU A 24 13.11 -23.26 13.27
C LEU A 24 12.71 -21.79 13.18
N ILE A 25 12.98 -21.15 12.06
CA ILE A 25 12.46 -19.81 11.75
C ILE A 25 11.31 -20.00 10.77
N PHE A 26 10.10 -19.58 11.15
CA PHE A 26 8.89 -19.76 10.34
C PHE A 26 8.31 -18.39 9.99
N LEU A 27 8.39 -18.03 8.71
CA LEU A 27 8.01 -16.72 8.18
C LEU A 27 6.52 -16.69 7.81
N HIS A 28 5.86 -15.56 8.08
CA HIS A 28 4.46 -15.31 7.72
C HIS A 28 4.31 -14.85 6.26
N GLY A 29 3.07 -14.84 5.76
CA GLY A 29 2.72 -14.32 4.44
C GLY A 29 2.59 -12.79 4.41
N SER A 30 2.34 -12.23 3.22
CA SER A 30 2.12 -10.78 3.04
C SER A 30 0.91 -10.29 3.85
N GLY A 31 1.08 -9.18 4.57
CA GLY A 31 0.01 -8.58 5.38
C GLY A 31 -0.22 -9.23 6.75
N ASP A 32 0.52 -10.28 7.09
CA ASP A 32 0.42 -10.96 8.40
C ASP A 32 1.60 -10.57 9.34
N SER A 33 1.63 -11.16 10.53
CA SER A 33 2.70 -11.05 11.52
C SER A 33 3.15 -12.43 12.01
N GLY A 34 4.29 -12.50 12.69
CA GLY A 34 4.74 -13.76 13.29
C GLY A 34 3.74 -14.29 14.34
N GLN A 35 3.04 -13.40 15.04
CA GLN A 35 1.99 -13.78 15.99
C GLN A 35 0.73 -14.29 15.28
N GLY A 36 0.32 -13.65 14.17
CA GLY A 36 -0.85 -14.05 13.40
C GLY A 36 -0.68 -15.44 12.80
N LEU A 37 0.46 -15.71 12.16
CA LEU A 37 0.81 -17.05 11.66
C LEU A 37 0.77 -18.11 12.78
N ARG A 38 1.36 -17.81 13.96
CA ARG A 38 1.33 -18.74 15.11
C ARG A 38 -0.11 -19.04 15.53
N GLN A 39 -0.97 -18.03 15.64
CA GLN A 39 -2.37 -18.20 16.01
C GLN A 39 -3.12 -19.02 14.97
N TRP A 40 -2.89 -18.76 13.69
CA TRP A 40 -3.50 -19.52 12.59
C TRP A 40 -3.08 -21.00 12.61
N ILE A 41 -1.79 -21.29 12.79
CA ILE A 41 -1.29 -22.67 12.98
C ILE A 41 -1.96 -23.33 14.19
N LYS A 42 -2.09 -22.60 15.30
CA LYS A 42 -2.77 -23.12 16.50
C LYS A 42 -4.23 -23.44 16.24
N GLN A 43 -4.94 -22.64 15.44
CA GLN A 43 -6.32 -22.92 15.06
C GLN A 43 -6.41 -24.17 14.19
N VAL A 44 -5.55 -24.31 13.17
CA VAL A 44 -5.54 -25.46 12.25
C VAL A 44 -5.20 -26.76 12.99
N LEU A 45 -4.21 -26.73 13.90
CA LEU A 45 -3.78 -27.91 14.66
C LEU A 45 -4.60 -28.14 15.95
N SER A 46 -5.47 -27.21 16.33
CA SER A 46 -6.13 -27.15 17.64
C SER A 46 -5.16 -27.13 18.85
N GLN A 47 -3.87 -26.88 18.62
CA GLN A 47 -2.81 -26.76 19.62
C GLN A 47 -1.60 -25.99 19.07
N ASP A 48 -0.75 -25.45 19.94
CA ASP A 48 0.50 -24.82 19.49
C ASP A 48 1.41 -25.87 18.81
N LEU A 49 2.00 -25.51 17.66
CA LEU A 49 3.06 -26.32 17.05
C LEU A 49 4.29 -26.28 17.96
N ARG A 50 4.59 -27.41 18.61
CA ARG A 50 5.67 -27.52 19.61
C ARG A 50 6.44 -28.82 19.45
N PHE A 51 7.75 -28.75 19.70
CA PHE A 51 8.67 -29.88 19.60
C PHE A 51 9.43 -30.10 20.92
N GLN A 52 9.97 -31.31 21.11
CA GLN A 52 10.75 -31.66 22.30
C GLN A 52 12.05 -30.86 22.44
N HIS A 53 12.77 -30.62 21.34
CA HIS A 53 14.10 -30.00 21.36
C HIS A 53 14.27 -28.83 20.37
N ILE A 54 13.21 -28.46 19.63
CA ILE A 54 13.23 -27.40 18.62
C ILE A 54 12.53 -26.13 19.17
N LYS A 55 13.25 -25.01 19.16
CA LYS A 55 12.71 -23.66 19.40
C LYS A 55 12.16 -23.09 18.10
N ILE A 56 10.93 -22.60 18.10
CA ILE A 56 10.35 -21.94 16.91
C ILE A 56 10.37 -20.42 17.11
N ILE A 57 10.83 -19.70 16.10
CA ILE A 57 10.84 -18.24 16.05
C ILE A 57 9.97 -17.79 14.88
N TYR A 58 8.94 -17.01 15.18
CA TYR A 58 8.06 -16.36 14.20
C TYR A 58 8.41 -14.86 14.16
N PRO A 59 9.35 -14.42 13.31
CA PRO A 59 9.65 -13.00 13.17
C PRO A 59 8.46 -12.28 12.52
N THR A 60 8.29 -11.00 12.84
CA THR A 60 7.33 -10.10 12.22
C THR A 60 8.12 -9.11 11.38
N ALA A 61 7.84 -9.08 10.08
CA ALA A 61 8.39 -8.05 9.20
C ALA A 61 7.89 -6.67 9.66
N PRO A 62 8.68 -5.59 9.51
CA PRO A 62 8.18 -4.24 9.73
C PRO A 62 6.93 -4.00 8.88
N PRO A 63 5.93 -3.26 9.40
CA PRO A 63 4.77 -2.88 8.60
C PRO A 63 5.27 -2.15 7.37
N SER A 64 5.00 -2.72 6.20
CA SER A 64 5.39 -2.13 4.93
C SER A 64 4.32 -2.51 3.94
N VAL A 65 3.66 -1.49 3.43
CA VAL A 65 2.71 -1.65 2.35
C VAL A 65 3.48 -1.53 1.06
N PHE A 66 3.54 -2.60 0.28
CA PHE A 66 4.36 -2.67 -0.94
C PHE A 66 3.54 -2.58 -2.24
N LEU A 67 2.23 -2.39 -2.15
CA LEU A 67 1.34 -2.38 -3.30
C LEU A 67 0.86 -0.97 -3.61
N LEU A 68 1.08 -0.51 -4.84
CA LEU A 68 0.41 0.65 -5.43
C LEU A 68 -0.60 0.16 -6.46
N LEU A 69 -1.75 0.83 -6.52
CA LEU A 69 -2.75 0.60 -7.55
C LEU A 69 -2.85 1.83 -8.44
N GLY A 70 -2.94 1.65 -9.75
CA GLY A 70 -3.18 2.78 -10.62
C GLY A 70 -3.27 2.42 -12.08
N GLY A 71 -3.61 3.41 -12.89
CA GLY A 71 -3.73 3.24 -14.33
C GLY A 71 -4.09 4.52 -15.07
N PHE A 72 -4.16 4.38 -16.38
CA PHE A 72 -4.54 5.42 -17.32
C PHE A 72 -6.01 5.27 -17.72
N SER A 73 -6.73 6.39 -17.81
CA SER A 73 -8.13 6.46 -18.23
C SER A 73 -9.03 5.51 -17.43
N MET A 74 -9.63 4.51 -18.08
CA MET A 74 -10.45 3.50 -17.40
C MET A 74 -9.67 2.75 -16.30
N GLY A 75 -8.37 2.53 -16.47
CA GLY A 75 -7.52 1.89 -15.49
C GLY A 75 -7.39 2.69 -14.18
N GLY A 76 -7.34 4.01 -14.25
CA GLY A 76 -7.30 4.86 -13.05
C GLY A 76 -8.65 4.86 -12.32
N CYS A 77 -9.77 4.87 -13.05
CA CYS A 77 -11.10 4.65 -12.48
C CYS A 77 -11.19 3.30 -11.74
N MET A 78 -10.75 2.22 -12.38
CA MET A 78 -10.71 0.89 -11.78
C MET A 78 -9.84 0.85 -10.51
N ALA A 79 -8.67 1.48 -10.53
CA ALA A 79 -7.77 1.55 -9.37
C ALA A 79 -8.43 2.28 -8.19
N MET A 80 -9.11 3.41 -8.43
CA MET A 80 -9.86 4.13 -7.40
C MET A 80 -11.00 3.27 -6.82
N HIS A 81 -11.73 2.53 -7.66
CA HIS A 81 -12.76 1.60 -7.21
C HIS A 81 -12.19 0.47 -6.35
N LEU A 82 -11.05 -0.10 -6.74
CA LEU A 82 -10.43 -1.21 -6.02
C LEU A 82 -9.91 -0.75 -4.65
N ALA A 83 -9.16 0.35 -4.62
CA ALA A 83 -8.53 0.85 -3.39
C ALA A 83 -9.56 1.38 -2.39
N TYR A 84 -10.41 2.35 -2.78
CA TYR A 84 -11.26 3.06 -1.82
C TYR A 84 -12.47 2.26 -1.34
N ARG A 85 -12.78 1.14 -1.99
CA ARG A 85 -13.88 0.26 -1.60
C ARG A 85 -13.42 -1.05 -0.97
N ASN A 86 -12.31 -1.63 -1.45
CA ASN A 86 -11.93 -3.00 -1.09
C ASN A 86 -10.52 -3.14 -0.50
N HIS A 87 -9.55 -2.32 -0.92
CA HIS A 87 -8.13 -2.45 -0.54
C HIS A 87 -7.56 -1.11 -0.09
N ARG A 88 -7.96 -0.66 1.10
CA ARG A 88 -7.47 0.61 1.68
C ARG A 88 -6.10 0.50 2.33
N ASP A 89 -5.61 -0.73 2.44
CA ASP A 89 -4.30 -1.11 2.95
C ASP A 89 -3.19 -1.02 1.89
N VAL A 90 -3.44 -0.43 0.71
CA VAL A 90 -2.43 -0.15 -0.31
C VAL A 90 -1.65 1.14 -0.01
N ALA A 91 -0.44 1.27 -0.56
CA ALA A 91 0.49 2.36 -0.22
C ALA A 91 0.04 3.70 -0.81
N GLY A 92 -0.82 3.64 -1.83
CA GLY A 92 -1.26 4.77 -2.61
C GLY A 92 -1.99 4.32 -3.87
N VAL A 93 -2.68 5.29 -4.47
CA VAL A 93 -3.40 5.15 -5.73
C VAL A 93 -2.86 6.18 -6.71
N PHE A 94 -2.73 5.83 -8.00
CA PHE A 94 -2.51 6.83 -9.03
C PHE A 94 -3.52 6.72 -10.18
N ALA A 95 -3.93 7.86 -10.73
CA ALA A 95 -4.91 7.93 -11.81
C ALA A 95 -4.47 8.97 -12.85
N LEU A 96 -4.27 8.54 -14.09
CA LEU A 96 -3.81 9.39 -15.19
C LEU A 96 -4.95 9.58 -16.19
N SER A 97 -5.31 10.81 -16.53
CA SER A 97 -6.43 11.16 -17.43
C SER A 97 -7.72 10.40 -17.11
N SER A 98 -8.10 10.37 -15.83
CA SER A 98 -9.16 9.52 -15.28
C SER A 98 -10.19 10.32 -14.48
N PHE A 99 -11.38 9.77 -14.31
CA PHE A 99 -12.46 10.39 -13.54
C PHE A 99 -13.37 9.33 -12.87
N LEU A 100 -14.21 9.78 -11.95
CA LEU A 100 -15.32 9.01 -11.37
C LEU A 100 -16.65 9.70 -11.69
N ASN A 101 -17.69 8.91 -11.95
CA ASN A 101 -19.03 9.44 -12.15
C ASN A 101 -19.58 10.08 -10.86
N LYS A 102 -20.44 11.10 -11.00
CA LYS A 102 -20.99 11.91 -9.89
C LYS A 102 -21.58 11.12 -8.72
N ALA A 103 -22.24 10.00 -9.00
CA ALA A 103 -22.86 9.13 -8.00
C ALA A 103 -22.02 7.88 -7.68
N SER A 104 -20.70 7.91 -7.92
CA SER A 104 -19.83 6.74 -7.78
C SER A 104 -19.97 6.09 -6.40
N ALA A 105 -19.98 4.75 -6.40
CA ALA A 105 -19.93 3.95 -5.18
C ALA A 105 -18.66 4.20 -4.35
N VAL A 106 -17.60 4.75 -4.96
CA VAL A 106 -16.39 5.20 -4.24
C VAL A 106 -16.74 6.28 -3.22
N TYR A 107 -17.50 7.31 -3.62
CA TYR A 107 -17.88 8.41 -2.73
C TYR A 107 -18.73 7.90 -1.55
N GLN A 108 -19.68 7.02 -1.83
CA GLN A 108 -20.53 6.41 -0.82
C GLN A 108 -19.75 5.53 0.16
N ALA A 109 -18.73 4.81 -0.33
CA ALA A 109 -17.87 4.00 0.53
C ALA A 109 -17.01 4.86 1.46
N LEU A 110 -16.49 5.98 0.97
CA LEU A 110 -15.68 6.91 1.76
C LEU A 110 -16.50 7.61 2.85
N GLN A 111 -17.76 7.98 2.59
CA GLN A 111 -18.65 8.60 3.58
C GLN A 111 -18.93 7.71 4.81
N LYS A 112 -18.90 6.38 4.64
CA LYS A 112 -19.28 5.42 5.68
C LYS A 112 -18.08 4.87 6.46
N SER A 113 -16.92 5.50 6.31
CA SER A 113 -15.66 4.86 6.65
C SER A 113 -14.74 5.76 7.44
N ASP A 114 -14.30 5.21 8.57
CA ASP A 114 -13.23 5.77 9.38
C ASP A 114 -11.92 5.02 9.08
N GLY A 115 -10.80 5.73 9.13
CA GLY A 115 -9.47 5.15 8.97
C GLY A 115 -8.57 5.93 8.02
N VAL A 116 -7.30 5.51 7.96
CA VAL A 116 -6.31 6.11 7.06
C VAL A 116 -6.60 5.61 5.63
N LEU A 117 -6.70 6.55 4.70
CA LEU A 117 -6.95 6.28 3.29
C LEU A 117 -5.65 6.34 2.47
N PRO A 118 -5.49 5.51 1.43
CA PRO A 118 -4.35 5.58 0.55
C PRO A 118 -4.33 6.91 -0.21
N GLU A 119 -3.17 7.58 -0.25
CA GLU A 119 -3.00 8.84 -0.95
C GLU A 119 -3.22 8.67 -2.46
N LEU A 120 -3.86 9.65 -3.10
CA LEU A 120 -4.07 9.69 -4.55
C LEU A 120 -3.11 10.66 -5.24
N PHE A 121 -2.34 10.15 -6.19
CA PHE A 121 -1.67 10.94 -7.21
C PHE A 121 -2.54 11.00 -8.47
N GLN A 122 -2.94 12.19 -8.90
CA GLN A 122 -3.77 12.34 -10.10
C GLN A 122 -3.13 13.33 -11.08
N CYS A 123 -3.01 12.93 -12.35
CA CYS A 123 -2.54 13.78 -13.45
C CYS A 123 -3.59 13.84 -14.54
N HIS A 124 -3.67 15.00 -15.22
CA HIS A 124 -4.60 15.20 -16.34
C HIS A 124 -4.07 16.25 -17.31
N GLY A 125 -4.17 15.98 -18.60
CA GLY A 125 -3.89 16.96 -19.66
C GLY A 125 -5.01 18.01 -19.76
N THR A 126 -4.67 19.29 -19.86
CA THR A 126 -5.70 20.36 -19.93
C THR A 126 -6.41 20.43 -21.29
N ALA A 127 -5.83 19.81 -22.32
CA ALA A 127 -6.40 19.74 -23.67
C ALA A 127 -7.10 18.40 -23.93
N ASP A 128 -7.34 17.57 -22.91
CA ASP A 128 -8.03 16.29 -23.06
C ASP A 128 -9.52 16.49 -23.44
N GLU A 129 -9.86 16.09 -24.67
CA GLU A 129 -11.21 16.18 -25.23
C GLU A 129 -12.04 14.88 -25.04
N LEU A 130 -11.42 13.77 -24.61
CA LEU A 130 -12.09 12.48 -24.40
C LEU A 130 -12.56 12.31 -22.96
N VAL A 131 -11.64 12.57 -22.03
CA VAL A 131 -11.94 12.65 -20.60
C VAL A 131 -11.68 14.09 -20.20
N LEU A 132 -12.75 14.88 -20.16
CA LEU A 132 -12.61 16.31 -19.91
C LEU A 132 -11.84 16.56 -18.62
N HIS A 133 -10.88 17.48 -18.67
CA HIS A 133 -10.05 17.88 -17.53
C HIS A 133 -10.90 18.24 -16.30
N SER A 134 -12.02 18.94 -16.51
CA SER A 134 -12.99 19.28 -15.46
C SER A 134 -13.56 18.06 -14.72
N TRP A 135 -13.71 16.90 -15.37
CA TRP A 135 -14.15 15.67 -14.71
C TRP A 135 -13.07 15.11 -13.79
N GLY A 136 -11.81 15.24 -14.19
CA GLY A 136 -10.65 14.91 -13.35
C GLY A 136 -10.60 15.81 -12.11
N GLU A 137 -10.78 17.12 -12.27
CA GLU A 137 -10.81 18.10 -11.17
C GLU A 137 -11.99 17.89 -10.22
N GLU A 138 -13.19 17.64 -10.76
CA GLU A 138 -14.38 17.34 -9.96
C GLU A 138 -14.14 16.08 -9.13
N THR A 139 -13.59 15.03 -9.75
CA THR A 139 -13.22 13.79 -9.06
C THR A 139 -12.23 14.05 -7.93
N ASN A 140 -11.15 14.81 -8.21
CA ASN A 140 -10.13 15.11 -7.20
C ASN A 140 -10.71 15.88 -6.02
N SER A 141 -11.52 16.91 -6.30
CA SER A 141 -12.15 17.77 -5.30
C SER A 141 -13.10 16.99 -4.41
N MET A 142 -13.89 16.07 -4.99
CA MET A 142 -14.78 15.19 -4.25
C MET A 142 -14.02 14.19 -3.38
N LEU A 143 -12.95 13.57 -3.88
CA LEU A 143 -12.14 12.66 -3.06
C LEU A 143 -11.45 13.40 -1.91
N LYS A 144 -10.94 14.61 -2.17
CA LYS A 144 -10.32 15.47 -1.17
C LYS A 144 -11.31 15.89 -0.07
N SER A 145 -12.55 16.26 -0.43
CA SER A 145 -13.58 16.61 0.55
C SER A 145 -14.02 15.43 1.42
N LEU A 146 -13.82 14.21 0.94
CA LEU A 146 -14.08 12.95 1.65
C LEU A 146 -12.85 12.41 2.41
N GLY A 147 -11.80 13.21 2.57
CA GLY A 147 -10.65 12.89 3.43
C GLY A 147 -9.50 12.18 2.72
N VAL A 148 -9.55 11.95 1.41
CA VAL A 148 -8.41 11.42 0.66
C VAL A 148 -7.32 12.49 0.55
N ASN A 149 -6.11 12.19 1.03
CA ASN A 149 -4.94 13.01 0.72
C ASN A 149 -4.65 12.90 -0.78
N THR A 150 -4.68 14.01 -1.51
CA THR A 150 -4.47 14.01 -2.95
C THR A 150 -3.87 15.31 -3.48
N LYS A 151 -3.12 15.19 -4.59
CA LYS A 151 -2.68 16.29 -5.43
C LYS A 151 -3.12 16.04 -6.87
N PHE A 152 -3.70 17.08 -7.47
CA PHE A 152 -4.07 17.11 -8.88
C PHE A 152 -3.00 17.87 -9.69
N HIS A 153 -2.46 17.22 -10.70
CA HIS A 153 -1.42 17.75 -11.56
C HIS A 153 -2.00 17.99 -12.95
N SER A 154 -2.26 19.26 -13.26
CA SER A 154 -2.68 19.68 -14.60
C SER A 154 -1.46 19.88 -15.49
N ILE A 155 -1.48 19.31 -16.70
CA ILE A 155 -0.38 19.43 -17.67
C ILE A 155 -0.90 20.19 -18.90
N PRO A 156 -0.42 21.42 -19.15
CA PRO A 156 -0.82 22.22 -20.31
C PRO A 156 -0.57 21.49 -21.63
N ASP A 157 -1.46 21.71 -22.59
CA ASP A 157 -1.35 21.26 -23.99
C ASP A 157 -1.21 19.73 -24.20
N ILE A 158 -1.45 18.94 -23.15
CA ILE A 158 -1.54 17.49 -23.24
C ILE A 158 -2.99 17.07 -23.43
N TYR A 159 -3.20 16.18 -24.40
CA TYR A 159 -4.50 15.58 -24.73
C TYR A 159 -4.70 14.28 -23.93
N HIS A 160 -5.47 13.33 -24.47
CA HIS A 160 -5.69 12.02 -23.85
C HIS A 160 -4.50 11.06 -24.08
N GLU A 161 -3.34 11.40 -23.53
CA GLU A 161 -2.09 10.65 -23.73
C GLU A 161 -1.17 10.72 -22.51
N LEU A 162 -0.13 9.87 -22.50
CA LEU A 162 0.93 9.92 -21.51
C LEU A 162 2.02 10.89 -21.96
N SER A 163 2.56 11.67 -21.02
CA SER A 163 3.69 12.57 -21.30
C SER A 163 4.92 12.23 -20.47
N LYS A 164 6.10 12.62 -20.95
CA LYS A 164 7.35 12.45 -20.18
C LYS A 164 7.28 13.18 -18.82
N ILE A 165 6.73 14.40 -18.81
CA ILE A 165 6.61 15.22 -17.59
C ILE A 165 5.70 14.54 -16.57
N GLU A 166 4.59 13.96 -17.03
CA GLU A 166 3.68 13.17 -16.19
C GLU A 166 4.39 11.97 -15.57
N LEU A 167 5.06 11.17 -16.39
CA LEU A 167 5.70 9.93 -15.94
C LEU A 167 6.87 10.18 -14.98
N GLU A 168 7.64 11.26 -15.14
CA GLU A 168 8.69 11.62 -14.18
C GLU A 168 8.12 12.08 -12.83
N LYS A 169 6.98 12.81 -12.84
CA LYS A 169 6.26 13.16 -11.61
C LYS A 169 5.72 11.92 -10.91
N LEU A 170 5.09 11.02 -11.66
CA LEU A 170 4.57 9.76 -11.15
C LEU A 170 5.69 8.91 -10.55
N LYS A 171 6.80 8.72 -11.28
CA LYS A 171 7.98 7.99 -10.80
C LYS A 171 8.51 8.55 -9.49
N SER A 172 8.64 9.88 -9.40
CA SER A 172 9.08 10.55 -8.19
C SER A 172 8.13 10.28 -7.02
N TRP A 173 6.82 10.35 -7.25
CA TRP A 173 5.81 10.05 -6.25
C TRP A 173 5.85 8.58 -5.80
N ILE A 174 5.97 7.62 -6.74
CA ILE A 174 6.10 6.18 -6.43
C ILE A 174 7.28 5.93 -5.49
N LEU A 175 8.44 6.56 -5.72
CA LEU A 175 9.60 6.40 -4.85
C LEU A 175 9.37 6.92 -3.42
N THR A 176 8.44 7.85 -3.21
CA THR A 176 8.05 8.28 -1.85
C THR A 176 7.11 7.29 -1.15
N LYS A 177 6.34 6.51 -1.93
CA LYS A 177 5.40 5.52 -1.40
C LYS A 177 6.02 4.15 -1.22
N LEU A 178 6.96 3.82 -2.09
CA LEU A 178 7.73 2.58 -2.11
C LEU A 178 9.22 2.93 -2.03
N PRO A 179 9.69 3.45 -0.89
CA PRO A 179 11.10 3.75 -0.73
C PRO A 179 11.93 2.48 -0.92
N GLY A 180 13.03 2.60 -1.66
CA GLY A 180 14.09 1.59 -1.59
C GLY A 180 14.58 1.46 -0.16
N LYS A 181 15.28 0.36 0.18
CA LYS A 181 15.90 0.23 1.51
C LYS A 181 16.66 1.53 1.82
N MET A 182 16.25 2.25 2.86
CA MET A 182 16.99 3.40 3.34
C MET A 182 18.38 2.90 3.74
N GLU A 183 19.41 3.27 2.97
CA GLU A 183 20.72 3.44 3.55
C GLU A 183 20.55 4.59 4.55
N ILE A 184 20.43 4.24 5.82
CA ILE A 184 20.39 5.20 6.91
C ILE A 184 21.73 5.96 6.82
N GLN A 185 21.68 7.21 6.38
CA GLN A 185 22.82 8.11 6.45
C GLN A 185 22.95 8.53 7.91
N ASP A 186 23.99 8.00 8.56
CA ASP A 186 24.41 8.39 9.90
C ASP A 186 24.87 9.86 9.89
N GLU A 187 24.21 10.71 10.68
CA GLU A 187 24.83 11.92 11.27
C GLU A 187 25.25 11.62 12.72
#